data_AF-A0A3B9FR31-F1
#
_entry.id   AF-A0A3B9FR31-F1
#
_cell.length_a   1.000
_cell.length_b   1.000
_cell.length_c   1.000
_cell.angle_alpha   90.00
_cell.angle_beta   90.00
_cell.angle_gamma   90.00
#
_symmetry.space_group_name_H-M   'P 1'
#
loop_
_entity.id
_entity.type
_entity.pdbx_description
1 polymer ?
#
loop_
_entity_poly.entity_id
_entity_poly.type
_entity_poly.pdbx_seq_one_letter_code
_entity_poly.pdbx_strand_id
1 'polypeptide(L)'
;MSRWFGGGVKAIIPCLILTLVTSLASGIESSRTWKNNAGQTFEGTFLRFVKEKVQIKRTDGRTFTLDANQFSNEDQAYLEEVRKRTDETGELWSKSRAIYHLTREKWIDSPKDRPILYYYKFTREKVDIDK
;
A
#
# COMPACT_ATOMS: atom_id res chain seq x y z
N MET A 1 1.47 70.82 -9.41
CA MET A 1 2.68 70.17 -9.93
C MET A 1 3.16 69.15 -8.91
N SER A 2 3.25 67.89 -9.35
CA SER A 2 4.17 66.83 -8.91
C SER A 2 4.23 66.45 -7.41
N ARG A 3 3.64 65.32 -7.00
CA ARG A 3 4.27 63.96 -6.86
C ARG A 3 4.83 63.80 -5.43
N TRP A 4 4.46 62.84 -4.58
CA TRP A 4 4.79 61.42 -4.61
C TRP A 4 3.95 60.65 -3.55
N PHE A 5 3.31 59.54 -3.95
CA PHE A 5 2.77 58.52 -3.03
C PHE A 5 3.84 57.43 -2.86
N GLY A 6 4.05 56.93 -1.63
CA GLY A 6 4.83 55.72 -1.41
C GLY A 6 4.93 55.33 0.07
N GLY A 7 4.45 54.12 0.39
CA GLY A 7 4.83 53.43 1.63
C GLY A 7 3.68 53.12 2.59
N GLY A 8 2.76 52.24 2.19
CA GLY A 8 1.78 51.63 3.09
C GLY A 8 1.85 50.12 2.98
N VAL A 9 2.44 49.48 3.99
CA VAL A 9 2.68 48.03 4.11
C VAL A 9 1.37 47.25 3.95
N LYS A 10 1.28 46.36 2.96
CA LYS A 10 0.21 45.35 2.88
C LYS A 10 0.85 43.98 2.91
N ALA A 11 0.94 43.41 4.10
CA ALA A 11 1.38 42.04 4.29
C ALA A 11 0.56 41.38 5.39
N ILE A 12 -0.61 40.87 5.05
CA ILE A 12 -1.22 39.72 5.74
C ILE A 12 -2.00 38.94 4.67
N ILE A 13 -1.29 38.13 3.89
CA ILE A 13 -1.93 37.02 3.16
C ILE A 13 -1.87 35.85 4.14
N PRO A 14 -3.01 35.37 4.66
CA PRO A 14 -3.00 34.28 5.61
C PRO A 14 -2.54 33.02 4.89
N CYS A 15 -1.50 32.43 5.47
CA CYS A 15 -0.97 31.11 5.20
C CYS A 15 -2.12 30.08 5.10
N LEU A 16 -2.60 29.84 3.88
CA LEU A 16 -3.51 28.74 3.60
C LEU A 16 -2.63 27.50 3.44
N ILE A 17 -2.44 26.86 4.58
CA ILE A 17 -1.74 25.60 4.79
C ILE A 17 -2.37 24.56 3.84
N LEU A 18 -1.77 24.38 2.67
CA LEU A 18 -2.04 23.25 1.80
C LEU A 18 -1.16 22.09 2.28
N THR A 19 -1.48 21.52 3.44
CA THR A 19 -0.96 20.22 3.84
C THR A 19 -1.58 19.17 2.93
N LEU A 20 -0.92 18.96 1.79
CA LEU A 20 -1.12 17.78 0.97
C LEU A 20 -0.76 16.58 1.86
N VAL A 21 -1.80 15.90 2.35
CA VAL A 21 -1.70 14.68 3.14
C VAL A 21 -0.88 13.69 2.34
N THR A 22 0.36 13.46 2.77
CA THR A 22 1.16 12.32 2.33
C THR A 22 0.47 11.09 2.89
N SER A 23 -0.38 10.48 2.08
CA SER A 23 -0.91 9.14 2.33
C SER A 23 0.29 8.18 2.38
N LEU A 24 0.78 7.93 3.59
CA LEU A 24 1.66 6.80 3.87
C LEU A 24 0.93 5.55 3.38
N ALA A 25 1.46 4.93 2.34
CA ALA A 25 1.11 3.57 1.94
C ALA A 25 1.46 2.61 3.09
N SER A 26 0.58 2.58 4.10
CA SER A 26 0.55 1.55 5.10
C SER A 26 0.08 0.30 4.38
N GLY A 27 0.85 -0.79 4.41
CA GLY A 27 0.45 -2.08 3.82
C GLY A 27 -0.73 -2.75 4.54
N ILE A 28 -1.56 -1.96 5.20
CA ILE A 28 -2.83 -2.29 5.81
C ILE A 28 -3.87 -1.61 4.92
N GLU A 29 -4.61 -2.42 4.19
CA GLU A 29 -5.70 -1.92 3.36
C GLU A 29 -6.73 -1.17 4.22
N SER A 30 -7.28 -0.08 3.71
CA SER A 30 -8.36 0.61 4.42
C SER A 30 -9.60 -0.27 4.52
N SER A 31 -10.37 -0.11 5.60
CA SER A 31 -11.68 -0.76 5.71
C SER A 31 -12.56 -0.29 4.54
N ARG A 32 -13.22 -1.24 3.87
CA ARG A 32 -14.14 -0.96 2.77
C ARG A 32 -15.44 -1.74 2.95
N THR A 33 -16.48 -1.28 2.26
CA THR A 33 -17.74 -2.03 2.16
C THR A 33 -17.59 -3.14 1.13
N TRP A 34 -17.80 -4.38 1.58
CA TRP A 34 -17.84 -5.58 0.76
C TRP A 34 -19.28 -5.94 0.47
N LYS A 35 -19.53 -6.52 -0.70
CA LYS A 35 -20.84 -6.97 -1.15
C LYS A 35 -20.75 -8.42 -1.60
N ASN A 36 -21.72 -9.23 -1.20
CA ASN A 36 -21.86 -10.60 -1.68
C ASN A 36 -22.82 -10.71 -2.87
N ASN A 37 -22.87 -11.89 -3.49
CA ASN A 37 -23.77 -12.17 -4.61
C ASN A 37 -25.27 -12.04 -4.27
N ALA A 38 -25.63 -12.19 -3.00
CA ALA A 38 -27.00 -11.97 -2.51
C ALA A 38 -27.33 -10.49 -2.28
N GLY A 39 -26.38 -9.58 -2.54
CA GLY A 39 -26.53 -8.14 -2.34
C GLY A 39 -26.36 -7.67 -0.90
N GLN A 40 -26.03 -8.56 0.03
CA GLN A 40 -25.74 -8.20 1.42
C GLN A 40 -24.37 -7.53 1.50
N THR A 41 -24.27 -6.54 2.37
CA THR A 41 -23.04 -5.76 2.56
C THR A 41 -22.51 -5.86 3.98
N PHE A 42 -21.20 -5.72 4.12
CA PHE A 42 -20.55 -5.55 5.42
C PHE A 42 -19.25 -4.74 5.27
N GLU A 43 -18.85 -4.06 6.34
CA GLU A 43 -17.59 -3.30 6.35
C GLU A 43 -16.44 -4.14 6.90
N GLY A 44 -15.30 -4.13 6.23
CA GLY A 44 -14.13 -4.83 6.71
C GLY A 44 -12.86 -4.54 5.94
N THR A 45 -11.76 -4.98 6.50
CA THR A 45 -10.41 -4.83 5.97
C THR A 45 -9.94 -6.17 5.42
N PHE A 46 -9.43 -6.16 4.17
CA PHE A 46 -8.70 -7.29 3.63
C PHE A 46 -7.47 -7.57 4.49
N LEU A 47 -7.26 -8.83 4.87
CA LEU A 47 -6.08 -9.24 5.62
C LEU A 47 -5.06 -9.92 4.71
N ARG A 48 -5.48 -11.01 4.05
CA ARG A 48 -4.61 -11.84 3.22
C ARG A 48 -5.40 -12.84 2.39
N PHE A 49 -4.75 -13.43 1.41
CA PHE A 49 -5.19 -14.68 0.80
C PHE A 49 -4.72 -15.88 1.63
N VAL A 50 -5.59 -16.88 1.75
CA VAL A 50 -5.29 -18.19 2.33
C VAL A 50 -5.67 -19.24 1.30
N LYS A 51 -4.67 -19.71 0.54
CA LYS A 51 -4.88 -20.51 -0.67
C LYS A 51 -5.75 -19.72 -1.67
N GLU A 52 -6.86 -20.28 -2.12
CA GLU A 52 -7.83 -19.61 -3.02
C GLU A 52 -8.92 -18.82 -2.28
N LYS A 53 -8.80 -18.65 -0.96
CA LYS A 53 -9.78 -17.94 -0.15
C LYS A 53 -9.27 -16.60 0.34
N VAL A 54 -10.19 -15.69 0.56
CA VAL A 54 -9.94 -14.33 1.05
C VAL A 54 -10.22 -14.28 2.54
N GLN A 55 -9.27 -13.78 3.32
CA GLN A 55 -9.46 -13.51 4.73
C GLN A 55 -9.75 -12.02 4.95
N ILE A 56 -10.89 -11.71 5.55
CA ILE A 56 -11.35 -10.33 5.81
C ILE A 56 -11.64 -10.18 7.29
N LYS A 57 -11.18 -9.08 7.89
CA LYS A 57 -11.53 -8.69 9.25
C LYS A 57 -12.65 -7.65 9.19
N ARG A 58 -13.81 -8.01 9.71
CA ARG A 58 -14.93 -7.09 9.85
C ARG A 58 -14.67 -6.09 10.97
N THR A 59 -15.36 -4.94 10.93
CA THR A 59 -15.23 -3.85 11.90
C THR A 59 -15.51 -4.27 13.35
N ASP A 60 -16.33 -5.30 13.57
CA ASP A 60 -16.58 -5.91 14.88
C ASP A 60 -15.44 -6.80 15.40
N GLY A 61 -14.34 -6.89 14.66
CA GLY A 61 -13.16 -7.66 15.00
C GLY A 61 -13.22 -9.13 14.57
N ARG A 62 -14.36 -9.61 14.05
CA ARG A 62 -14.46 -11.00 13.56
C ARG A 62 -13.74 -11.16 12.24
N THR A 63 -13.10 -12.31 12.07
CA THR A 63 -12.40 -12.65 10.83
C THR A 63 -13.16 -13.75 10.09
N PHE A 64 -13.38 -13.52 8.80
CA PHE A 64 -14.05 -14.44 7.90
C PHE A 64 -13.08 -14.92 6.84
N THR A 65 -13.25 -16.16 6.39
CA THR A 65 -12.51 -16.73 5.27
C THR A 65 -13.51 -17.19 4.23
N LEU A 66 -13.64 -16.43 3.15
CA LEU A 66 -14.65 -16.60 2.12
C LEU A 66 -13.99 -16.88 0.79
N ASP A 67 -14.71 -17.54 -0.10
CA ASP A 67 -14.26 -17.73 -1.48
C ASP A 67 -14.42 -16.42 -2.26
N ALA A 68 -13.46 -16.08 -3.13
CA ALA A 68 -13.52 -14.86 -3.93
C ALA A 68 -14.82 -14.80 -4.76
N ASN A 69 -15.31 -15.95 -5.23
CA ASN A 69 -16.53 -16.06 -6.04
C ASN A 69 -17.82 -15.70 -5.28
N GLN A 70 -17.77 -15.57 -3.95
CA GLN A 70 -18.94 -15.19 -3.14
C GLN A 70 -19.17 -13.68 -3.09
N PHE A 71 -18.17 -12.88 -3.47
CA PHE A 71 -18.25 -11.43 -3.54
C PHE A 71 -18.84 -10.97 -4.86
N SER A 72 -19.32 -9.72 -4.92
CA SER A 72 -19.80 -9.13 -6.17
C SER A 72 -18.69 -9.03 -7.22
N ASN A 73 -19.06 -8.87 -8.49
CA ASN A 73 -18.10 -8.77 -9.59
C ASN A 73 -17.09 -7.63 -9.40
N GLU A 74 -17.53 -6.51 -8.82
CA GLU A 74 -16.66 -5.37 -8.51
C GLU A 74 -15.62 -5.73 -7.44
N ASP A 75 -16.04 -6.46 -6.41
CA ASP A 75 -15.17 -6.90 -5.34
C ASP A 75 -14.22 -8.02 -5.79
N GLN A 76 -14.67 -8.90 -6.68
CA GLN A 76 -13.80 -9.88 -7.34
C GLN A 76 -12.71 -9.19 -8.15
N ALA A 77 -13.06 -8.19 -8.97
CA ALA A 77 -12.08 -7.43 -9.74
C ALA A 77 -11.07 -6.71 -8.85
N TYR A 78 -11.54 -6.16 -7.72
CA TYR A 78 -10.65 -5.58 -6.72
C TYR A 78 -9.70 -6.62 -6.10
N LEU A 79 -10.20 -7.81 -5.74
CA LEU A 79 -9.38 -8.88 -5.18
C LEU A 79 -8.30 -9.35 -6.15
N GLU A 80 -8.58 -9.38 -7.46
CA GLU A 80 -7.58 -9.67 -8.49
C GLU A 80 -6.46 -8.61 -8.52
N GLU A 81 -6.80 -7.33 -8.38
CA GLU A 81 -5.81 -6.26 -8.27
C GLU A 81 -4.97 -6.37 -6.98
N VAL A 82 -5.60 -6.72 -5.87
CA VAL A 82 -4.92 -6.97 -4.60
C VAL A 82 -3.96 -8.14 -4.73
N ARG A 83 -4.35 -9.21 -5.41
CA ARG A 83 -3.54 -10.43 -5.60
C ARG A 83 -2.21 -10.16 -6.33
N LYS A 84 -2.17 -9.17 -7.23
CA LYS A 84 -0.94 -8.72 -7.88
C LYS A 84 0.06 -8.04 -6.92
N ARG A 85 -0.42 -7.59 -5.77
CA ARG A 85 0.33 -6.83 -4.76
C ARG A 85 0.55 -7.64 -3.47
N THR A 86 0.28 -8.94 -3.51
CA THR A 86 0.56 -9.86 -2.39
C THR A 86 1.81 -10.68 -2.64
N ASP A 87 2.42 -11.15 -1.56
CA ASP A 87 3.54 -12.09 -1.61
C ASP A 87 3.07 -13.56 -1.65
N GLU A 88 4.03 -14.48 -1.62
CA GLU A 88 3.79 -15.95 -1.58
C GLU A 88 2.92 -16.43 -0.41
N THR A 89 2.83 -15.63 0.67
CA THR A 89 2.00 -15.96 1.84
C THR A 89 0.59 -15.39 1.75
N GLY A 90 0.29 -14.66 0.68
CA GLY A 90 -0.99 -13.99 0.45
C GLY A 90 -1.14 -12.67 1.20
N GLU A 91 -0.11 -12.20 1.90
CA GLU A 91 -0.10 -10.91 2.60
C GLU A 91 0.29 -9.79 1.64
N LEU A 92 -0.20 -8.57 1.89
CA LEU A 92 0.17 -7.39 1.12
C LEU A 92 1.66 -7.06 1.27
N TRP A 93 2.28 -6.63 0.17
CA TRP A 93 3.61 -6.04 0.22
C TRP A 93 3.59 -4.79 1.10
N SER A 94 4.48 -4.76 2.09
CA SER A 94 4.73 -3.62 2.95
C SER A 94 6.23 -3.41 3.10
N LYS A 95 6.66 -2.23 3.56
CA LYS A 95 8.09 -1.94 3.78
C LYS A 95 8.76 -2.97 4.69
N SER A 96 8.11 -3.33 5.81
CA SER A 96 8.62 -4.34 6.73
C SER A 96 8.73 -5.73 6.07
N ARG A 97 7.75 -6.08 5.25
CA ARG A 97 7.72 -7.34 4.48
C ARG A 97 8.83 -7.38 3.43
N ALA A 98 9.02 -6.29 2.69
CA ALA A 98 10.10 -6.12 1.72
C ALA A 98 11.48 -6.26 2.40
N ILE A 99 11.70 -5.57 3.53
CA ILE A 99 12.92 -5.72 4.33
C ILE A 99 13.12 -7.16 4.77
N TYR A 100 12.07 -7.84 5.25
CA TYR A 100 12.16 -9.23 5.68
C TYR A 100 12.62 -10.15 4.53
N HIS A 101 11.98 -10.07 3.36
CA HIS A 101 12.34 -10.88 2.20
C HIS A 101 13.75 -10.57 1.69
N LEU A 102 14.13 -9.28 1.62
CA LEU A 102 15.47 -8.88 1.20
C LEU A 102 16.58 -9.38 2.14
N THR A 103 16.33 -9.33 3.45
CA THR A 103 17.36 -9.65 4.46
C THR A 103 17.44 -11.13 4.83
N ARG A 104 16.37 -11.92 4.61
CA ARG A 104 16.38 -13.36 4.91
C ARG A 104 17.11 -14.19 3.84
N GLU A 105 17.10 -13.73 2.60
CA GLU A 105 17.61 -14.49 1.45
C GLU A 105 19.02 -14.06 1.03
N LYS A 106 19.70 -14.97 0.34
CA LYS A 106 20.97 -14.70 -0.32
C LYS A 106 20.68 -14.43 -1.79
N TRP A 107 20.93 -13.22 -2.24
CA TRP A 107 20.59 -12.80 -3.59
C TRP A 107 21.79 -12.98 -4.50
N ILE A 108 21.56 -13.57 -5.67
CA ILE A 108 22.55 -13.71 -6.72
C ILE A 108 21.96 -13.08 -7.97
N ASP A 109 22.69 -12.15 -8.58
CA ASP A 109 22.28 -11.52 -9.83
C ASP A 109 23.47 -11.45 -10.80
N SER A 110 23.19 -11.35 -12.09
CA SER A 110 24.20 -11.24 -13.14
C SER A 110 23.79 -10.18 -14.15
N PRO A 111 24.68 -9.24 -14.51
CA PRO A 111 24.40 -8.34 -15.62
C PRO A 111 24.19 -9.15 -16.91
N LYS A 112 23.19 -8.79 -17.70
CA LYS A 112 22.74 -9.53 -18.89
C LYS A 112 23.86 -9.85 -19.89
N ASP A 113 24.91 -9.02 -19.90
CA ASP A 113 25.98 -9.08 -20.90
C ASP A 113 27.28 -9.74 -20.40
N ARG A 114 27.32 -10.29 -19.18
CA ARG A 114 28.55 -10.91 -18.64
C ARG A 114 28.26 -12.19 -17.87
N PRO A 115 29.11 -13.22 -17.97
CA PRO A 115 28.99 -14.46 -17.22
C PRO A 115 29.56 -14.30 -15.78
N ILE A 116 29.21 -13.22 -15.10
CA ILE A 116 29.67 -12.94 -13.73
C ILE A 116 28.44 -12.92 -12.82
N LEU A 117 28.51 -13.68 -11.72
CA LEU A 117 27.52 -13.67 -10.66
C LEU A 117 27.97 -12.73 -9.54
N TYR A 118 27.09 -11.81 -9.16
CA TYR A 118 27.25 -10.94 -8.00
C TYR A 118 26.43 -11.48 -6.84
N TYR A 119 27.06 -11.54 -5.67
CA TYR A 119 26.40 -11.93 -4.43
C TYR A 119 25.98 -10.67 -3.66
N TYR A 120 24.68 -10.52 -3.43
CA TYR A 120 24.12 -9.43 -2.65
C TYR A 120 23.62 -9.97 -1.31
N LYS A 121 24.16 -9.38 -0.24
CA LYS A 121 23.69 -9.61 1.13
C LYS A 121 23.14 -8.30 1.65
N PHE A 122 21.83 -8.25 1.80
CA PHE A 122 21.15 -7.11 2.41
C PHE A 122 21.19 -7.25 3.93
N THR A 123 21.47 -6.14 4.61
CA THR A 123 21.30 -6.01 6.06
C THR A 123 20.28 -4.90 6.31
N ARG A 124 19.56 -4.95 7.44
CA ARG A 124 18.46 -4.01 7.72
C ARG A 124 18.91 -2.55 7.70
N GLU A 125 20.16 -2.29 8.06
CA GLU A 125 20.76 -0.97 8.13
C GLU A 125 21.09 -0.40 6.74
N LYS A 126 21.15 -1.25 5.70
CA LYS A 126 21.54 -0.89 4.32
C LYS A 126 20.41 -0.99 3.31
N VAL A 127 19.19 -1.32 3.76
CA VAL A 127 18.01 -1.40 2.91
C VAL A 127 17.27 -0.07 2.97
N ASP A 128 17.49 0.77 1.95
CA ASP A 128 16.74 2.00 1.75
C ASP A 128 15.58 1.74 0.78
N ILE A 129 14.33 1.82 1.28
CA ILE A 129 13.10 1.60 0.51
C ILE A 129 12.35 2.93 0.29
N ASP A 130 12.91 4.05 0.75
CA ASP A 130 12.25 5.36 0.65
C ASP A 130 12.79 6.13 -0.57
N LYS A 131 12.29 5.81 -1.76
CA LYS A 131 12.43 6.64 -2.97
C LYS A 131 11.15 6.73 -3.76
#